data_AF-A0A976LLV3-F1
#
_entry.id   AF-A0A976LLV3-F1
#
_cell.length_a   1.000
_cell.length_b   1.000
_cell.length_c   1.000
_cell.angle_alpha   90.00
_cell.angle_beta   90.00
_cell.angle_gamma   90.00
#
_symmetry.space_group_name_H-M   'P 1'
#
loop_
_entity.id
_entity.type
_entity.pdbx_description
1 polymer ?
#
loop_
_entity_poly.entity_id
_entity_poly.type
_entity_poly.pdbx_seq_one_letter_code
_entity_poly.pdbx_strand_id
1 'polypeptide(L)'
;MKFFVSEQSRHRRHTVPAIAAEFAIVMVILGIAFCQPVGAVPINPMASPRQEPSLHDRAKASVSQAKTLLLGSNTIAQKCEPRAVEGYFAAAQAAWNAIWLCPDSRDVVDEASEIYSQSLRGLLESASKHGRIDPARGILIGPKWGRVVIPIVTQGLPVDASVIEAVLPAPLEGSARITRRHTRCGFGLPVAVRTKAKLVSGEFAPPRQSIAATAVLRFSIPLDKPNKLSELVGLAHADVSPAVLDLANPVEIARVQIGSIKNPLAADFTAPLLDMLA
;
A
#
# COMPACT_ATOMS: atom_id res chain seq x y z
N MET A 1 -37.63 -47.70 23.79
CA MET A 1 -37.89 -48.65 22.67
C MET A 1 -36.82 -48.34 21.62
N LYS A 2 -35.87 -49.20 21.18
CA LYS A 2 -35.83 -50.67 20.98
C LYS A 2 -37.01 -51.14 20.11
N PHE A 3 -36.88 -51.83 18.96
CA PHE A 3 -35.78 -52.60 18.31
C PHE A 3 -35.51 -52.08 16.86
N PHE A 4 -34.49 -52.41 16.03
CA PHE A 4 -33.43 -53.46 15.93
C PHE A 4 -33.81 -54.74 15.13
N VAL A 5 -32.91 -55.21 14.24
CA VAL A 5 -32.86 -56.52 13.48
C VAL A 5 -33.73 -56.56 12.19
N SER A 6 -33.37 -57.12 11.02
CA SER A 6 -32.26 -57.97 10.49
C SER A 6 -31.94 -57.57 9.01
N GLU A 7 -30.71 -57.61 8.46
CA GLU A 7 -30.00 -58.80 7.87
C GLU A 7 -30.74 -59.43 6.66
N GLN A 8 -30.18 -59.82 5.50
CA GLN A 8 -28.85 -60.33 5.06
C GLN A 8 -28.50 -59.83 3.63
N SER A 9 -27.25 -59.51 3.23
CA SER A 9 -26.05 -60.33 2.92
C SER A 9 -25.99 -61.01 1.52
N ARG A 10 -25.01 -60.63 0.66
CA ARG A 10 -24.06 -61.55 -0.01
C ARG A 10 -22.92 -60.91 -0.83
N HIS A 11 -21.69 -61.20 -0.40
CA HIS A 11 -20.40 -61.37 -1.11
C HIS A 11 -20.11 -60.83 -2.54
N ARG A 12 -19.03 -60.03 -2.63
CA ARG A 12 -17.72 -60.32 -3.33
C ARG A 12 -16.64 -59.54 -2.55
N ARG A 13 -15.67 -60.11 -1.80
CA ARG A 13 -14.52 -60.99 -2.09
C ARG A 13 -13.42 -60.39 -2.99
N HIS A 14 -12.27 -60.10 -2.34
CA HIS A 14 -10.89 -59.95 -2.86
C HIS A 14 -10.62 -58.74 -3.80
N THR A 15 -9.45 -58.07 -3.79
CA THR A 15 -8.15 -58.38 -3.14
C THR A 15 -7.36 -57.07 -2.88
N VAL A 16 -6.55 -57.03 -1.81
CA VAL A 16 -5.55 -55.97 -1.57
C VAL A 16 -4.16 -56.52 -1.89
N PRO A 17 -3.34 -55.86 -2.73
CA PRO A 17 -1.92 -56.14 -2.81
C PRO A 17 -1.17 -55.26 -1.80
N ALA A 18 -0.60 -55.89 -0.78
CA ALA A 18 0.56 -55.33 -0.10
C ALA A 18 1.79 -55.66 -0.95
N ILE A 19 2.65 -54.67 -1.19
CA ILE A 19 4.05 -54.91 -1.58
C ILE A 19 4.92 -54.10 -0.64
N ALA A 20 5.60 -54.82 0.24
CA ALA A 20 6.70 -54.31 1.05
C ALA A 20 8.02 -54.84 0.48
N ALA A 21 9.11 -54.23 0.93
CA ALA A 21 10.50 -54.63 0.72
C ALA A 21 11.06 -54.55 -0.72
N GLU A 22 12.04 -53.66 -0.89
CA GLU A 22 13.35 -54.10 -1.38
C GLU A 22 14.45 -53.28 -0.70
N PHE A 23 15.20 -53.94 0.20
CA PHE A 23 16.39 -53.44 0.87
C PHE A 23 17.50 -54.46 0.63
N ALA A 24 18.43 -54.15 -0.27
CA ALA A 24 19.69 -54.86 -0.48
C ALA A 24 20.71 -53.84 -1.04
N ILE A 25 21.62 -53.32 -0.22
CA ILE A 25 22.94 -53.91 0.04
C ILE A 25 23.71 -54.20 -1.26
N VAL A 26 24.47 -53.21 -1.73
CA VAL A 26 25.77 -53.42 -2.38
C VAL A 26 26.77 -52.42 -1.80
N MET A 27 27.48 -52.84 -0.77
CA MET A 27 28.80 -52.30 -0.42
C MET A 27 29.84 -53.20 -1.08
N VAL A 28 30.85 -52.61 -1.74
CA VAL A 28 32.30 -52.89 -1.56
C VAL A 28 33.14 -52.38 -2.75
N ILE A 29 33.85 -51.28 -2.49
CA ILE A 29 35.27 -51.00 -2.80
C ILE A 29 35.82 -51.24 -4.23
N LEU A 30 36.08 -50.13 -4.93
CA LEU A 30 37.40 -49.67 -5.44
C LEU A 30 37.17 -48.26 -6.03
N GLY A 31 37.91 -47.18 -5.76
CA GLY A 31 39.27 -47.07 -5.26
C GLY A 31 40.04 -46.08 -6.15
N ILE A 32 39.79 -44.77 -6.02
CA ILE A 32 40.70 -43.66 -6.36
C ILE A 32 40.41 -42.54 -5.36
N ALA A 33 41.39 -42.22 -4.52
CA ALA A 33 41.34 -41.05 -3.66
C ALA A 33 41.73 -39.82 -4.49
N PHE A 34 40.73 -39.02 -4.92
CA PHE A 34 41.02 -37.68 -5.43
C PHE A 34 41.32 -36.75 -4.25
N CYS A 35 42.59 -36.73 -3.84
CA CYS A 35 43.15 -35.63 -3.06
C CYS A 35 43.07 -34.35 -3.89
N GLN A 36 41.94 -33.64 -3.79
CA GLN A 36 41.93 -32.21 -4.06
C GLN A 36 42.83 -31.57 -3.00
N PRO A 37 43.93 -30.88 -3.37
CA PRO A 37 44.65 -30.08 -2.40
C PRO A 37 43.68 -29.05 -1.84
N VAL A 38 43.59 -28.95 -0.52
CA VAL A 38 42.99 -27.79 0.15
C VAL A 38 43.89 -26.60 -0.16
N GLY A 39 43.69 -26.00 -1.33
CA GLY A 39 44.30 -24.74 -1.68
C GLY A 39 43.83 -23.74 -0.64
N ALA A 40 44.78 -23.25 0.17
CA ALA A 40 44.51 -22.19 1.12
C ALA A 40 43.97 -21.01 0.33
N VAL A 41 42.66 -20.77 0.45
CA VAL A 41 42.05 -19.53 -0.05
C VAL A 41 42.80 -18.41 0.67
N PRO A 42 43.52 -17.52 -0.04
CA PRO A 42 44.15 -16.40 0.61
C PRO A 42 43.04 -15.56 1.24
N ILE A 43 42.98 -15.57 2.57
CA ILE A 43 42.12 -14.69 3.35
C ILE A 43 42.63 -13.29 3.08
N ASN A 44 42.12 -12.65 2.04
CA ASN A 44 42.53 -11.32 1.62
C ASN A 44 42.09 -10.33 2.71
N PRO A 45 43.00 -9.83 3.58
CA PRO A 45 42.61 -9.13 4.80
C PRO A 45 42.35 -7.63 4.53
N MET A 46 41.88 -7.32 3.32
CA MET A 46 41.50 -5.97 2.86
C MET A 46 40.21 -6.00 2.04
N ALA A 47 39.19 -6.70 2.53
CA ALA A 47 37.84 -6.23 2.30
C ALA A 47 37.65 -4.98 3.17
N SER A 48 37.85 -3.78 2.60
CA SER A 48 37.51 -2.52 3.26
C SER A 48 36.11 -2.64 3.85
N PRO A 49 35.87 -2.15 5.09
CA PRO A 49 34.53 -2.19 5.67
C PRO A 49 33.56 -1.58 4.66
N ARG A 50 32.49 -2.29 4.31
CA ARG A 50 31.45 -1.78 3.42
C ARG A 50 30.90 -0.53 4.08
N GLN A 51 31.34 0.63 3.61
CA GLN A 51 30.94 1.91 4.17
C GLN A 51 29.43 2.02 3.93
N GLU A 52 28.67 1.96 5.02
CA GLU A 52 27.21 1.98 4.88
C GLU A 52 26.80 3.30 4.20
N PRO A 53 25.92 3.24 3.19
CA PRO A 53 25.51 4.44 2.47
C PRO A 53 24.88 5.42 3.45
N SER A 54 25.22 6.70 3.32
CA SER A 54 24.71 7.72 4.23
C SER A 54 23.17 7.75 4.20
N LEU A 55 22.54 8.26 5.26
CA LEU A 55 21.08 8.42 5.28
C LEU A 55 20.57 9.19 4.05
N HIS A 56 21.36 10.16 3.57
CA HIS A 56 21.07 10.98 2.40
C HIS A 56 21.18 10.19 1.08
N ASP A 57 22.17 9.32 0.94
CA ASP A 57 22.29 8.44 -0.24
C ASP A 57 21.15 7.41 -0.26
N ARG A 58 20.80 6.87 0.92
CA ARG A 58 19.64 5.97 1.09
C ARG A 58 18.33 6.69 0.75
N ALA A 59 18.17 7.94 1.17
CA ALA A 59 16.99 8.74 0.85
C ALA A 59 16.90 9.02 -0.65
N LYS A 60 18.00 9.43 -1.31
CA LYS A 60 18.05 9.60 -2.78
C LYS A 60 17.78 8.32 -3.55
N ALA A 61 18.27 7.17 -3.08
CA ALA A 61 17.93 5.87 -3.64
C ALA A 61 16.42 5.58 -3.52
N SER A 62 15.81 5.93 -2.38
CA SER A 62 14.36 5.78 -2.13
C SER A 62 13.52 6.71 -3.03
N VAL A 63 13.96 7.95 -3.29
CA VAL A 63 13.34 8.86 -4.28
C VAL A 63 13.42 8.27 -5.68
N SER A 64 14.60 7.78 -6.09
CA SER A 64 14.81 7.13 -7.39
C SER A 64 13.89 5.91 -7.57
N GLN A 65 13.81 5.06 -6.55
CA GLN A 65 12.90 3.91 -6.52
C GLN A 65 11.43 4.33 -6.64
N ALA A 66 11.00 5.34 -5.88
CA ALA A 66 9.64 5.87 -5.93
C ALA A 66 9.28 6.36 -7.34
N LYS A 67 10.20 7.06 -8.00
CA LYS A 67 10.06 7.56 -9.38
C LYS A 67 9.91 6.43 -10.39
N THR A 68 10.74 5.39 -10.30
CA THR A 68 10.64 4.19 -11.15
C THR A 68 9.32 3.46 -10.95
N LEU A 69 8.88 3.28 -9.69
CA LEU A 69 7.61 2.64 -9.37
C LEU A 69 6.41 3.46 -9.88
N LEU A 70 6.43 4.78 -9.73
CA LEU A 70 5.38 5.68 -10.23
C LEU A 70 5.26 5.60 -11.76
N LEU A 71 6.39 5.69 -12.48
CA LEU A 71 6.40 5.58 -13.94
C LEU A 71 5.88 4.21 -14.42
N GLY A 72 6.35 3.11 -13.81
CA GLY A 72 5.84 1.77 -14.12
C GLY A 72 4.35 1.60 -13.83
N SER A 73 3.86 2.20 -12.74
CA SER A 73 2.44 2.18 -12.36
C SER A 73 1.58 2.95 -13.37
N ASN A 74 2.04 4.09 -13.87
CA ASN A 74 1.38 4.84 -14.93
C ASN A 74 1.25 4.01 -16.22
N THR A 75 2.31 3.30 -16.64
CA THR A 75 2.25 2.41 -17.81
C THR A 75 1.28 1.23 -17.63
N ILE A 76 1.15 0.71 -16.42
CA ILE A 76 0.18 -0.35 -16.08
C ILE A 76 -1.25 0.20 -16.03
N ALA A 77 -1.45 1.39 -15.47
CA ALA A 77 -2.76 2.06 -15.39
C ALA A 77 -3.31 2.43 -16.78
N GLN A 78 -2.44 2.85 -17.70
CA GLN A 78 -2.78 3.07 -19.12
C GLN A 78 -3.33 1.80 -19.79
N LYS A 79 -2.81 0.63 -19.43
CA LYS A 79 -3.33 -0.69 -19.88
C LYS A 79 -4.61 -1.12 -19.15
N CYS A 80 -5.15 -0.28 -18.27
CA CYS A 80 -6.32 -0.55 -17.42
C CYS A 80 -6.17 -1.81 -16.54
N GLU A 81 -4.93 -2.16 -16.17
CA GLU A 81 -4.65 -3.36 -15.39
C GLU A 81 -4.79 -3.10 -13.88
N PRO A 82 -5.57 -3.91 -13.13
CA PRO A 82 -5.82 -3.68 -11.71
C PRO A 82 -4.58 -3.69 -10.79
N ARG A 83 -3.41 -4.12 -11.28
CA ARG A 83 -2.15 -4.18 -10.52
C ARG A 83 -1.43 -2.82 -10.39
N ALA A 84 -1.94 -1.77 -11.03
CA ALA A 84 -1.40 -0.42 -10.88
C ALA A 84 -1.53 0.10 -9.43
N VAL A 85 -2.60 -0.32 -8.73
CA VAL A 85 -2.92 0.05 -7.34
C VAL A 85 -1.75 -0.30 -6.41
N GLU A 86 -1.21 -1.51 -6.51
CA GLU A 86 -0.05 -1.98 -5.74
C GLU A 86 1.22 -1.18 -6.04
N GLY A 87 1.43 -0.83 -7.32
CA GLY A 87 2.59 -0.04 -7.75
C GLY A 87 2.55 1.40 -7.21
N TYR A 88 1.38 2.06 -7.26
CA TYR A 88 1.19 3.39 -6.67
C TYR A 88 1.35 3.37 -5.15
N PHE A 89 0.85 2.33 -4.46
CA PHE A 89 1.06 2.14 -3.03
C PHE A 89 2.55 2.01 -2.68
N ALA A 90 3.29 1.20 -3.43
CA ALA A 90 4.73 1.03 -3.24
C ALA A 90 5.54 2.31 -3.56
N ALA A 91 5.13 3.07 -4.59
CA ALA A 91 5.75 4.36 -4.92
C ALA A 91 5.54 5.39 -3.79
N ALA A 92 4.32 5.48 -3.25
CA ALA A 92 4.02 6.32 -2.09
C ALA A 92 4.82 5.90 -0.84
N GLN A 93 5.00 4.60 -0.61
CA GLN A 93 5.83 4.09 0.49
C GLN A 93 7.31 4.48 0.33
N ALA A 94 7.88 4.32 -0.86
CA ALA A 94 9.27 4.68 -1.13
C ALA A 94 9.50 6.20 -1.01
N ALA A 95 8.53 7.03 -1.42
CA ALA A 95 8.58 8.48 -1.23
C ALA A 95 8.47 8.88 0.25
N TRP A 96 7.56 8.26 1.01
CA TRP A 96 7.44 8.46 2.47
C TRP A 96 8.75 8.10 3.20
N ASN A 97 9.38 6.99 2.83
CA ASN A 97 10.66 6.56 3.39
C ASN A 97 11.80 7.54 3.11
N ALA A 98 11.83 8.19 1.94
CA ALA A 98 12.84 9.22 1.64
C ALA A 98 12.74 10.42 2.60
N ILE A 99 11.52 10.92 2.82
CA ILE A 99 11.24 12.03 3.74
C ILE A 99 11.57 11.63 5.18
N TRP A 100 11.27 10.40 5.59
CA TRP A 100 11.61 9.91 6.92
C TRP A 100 13.12 9.76 7.15
N LEU A 101 13.88 9.32 6.14
CA LEU A 101 15.33 9.10 6.24
C LEU A 101 16.13 10.41 6.28
N CYS A 102 15.74 11.42 5.50
CA CYS A 102 16.39 12.73 5.47
C CYS A 102 15.37 13.87 5.45
N PRO A 103 14.68 14.13 6.58
CA PRO A 103 13.70 15.20 6.66
C PRO A 103 14.36 16.58 6.49
N ASP A 104 15.57 16.79 7.01
CA ASP A 104 16.24 18.10 6.94
C ASP A 104 16.79 18.46 5.54
N SER A 105 16.80 17.51 4.60
CA SER A 105 17.24 17.75 3.22
C SER A 105 16.06 18.23 2.37
N ARG A 106 15.97 19.56 2.17
CA ARG A 106 14.89 20.18 1.41
C ARG A 106 14.72 19.58 0.01
N ASP A 107 15.81 19.38 -0.72
CA ASP A 107 15.78 18.84 -2.09
C ASP A 107 15.11 17.45 -2.13
N VAL A 108 15.43 16.60 -1.15
CA VAL A 108 14.84 15.26 -0.99
C VAL A 108 13.37 15.38 -0.61
N VAL A 109 13.02 16.26 0.34
CA VAL A 109 11.63 16.42 0.79
C VAL A 109 10.74 17.00 -0.29
N ASP A 110 11.19 18.00 -1.05
CA ASP A 110 10.42 18.64 -2.12
C ASP A 110 10.18 17.64 -3.28
N GLU A 111 11.20 16.90 -3.77
CA GLU A 111 11.01 15.88 -4.82
C GLU A 111 10.18 14.67 -4.33
N ALA A 112 10.42 14.18 -3.11
CA ALA A 112 9.67 13.06 -2.56
C ALA A 112 8.21 13.42 -2.29
N SER A 113 7.90 14.64 -1.82
CA SER A 113 6.53 15.09 -1.57
C SER A 113 5.71 15.18 -2.85
N GLU A 114 6.33 15.63 -3.95
CA GLU A 114 5.68 15.65 -5.26
C GLU A 114 5.37 14.23 -5.75
N ILE A 115 6.36 13.33 -5.76
CA ILE A 115 6.19 11.91 -6.14
C ILE A 115 5.14 11.23 -5.25
N TYR A 116 5.14 11.50 -3.95
CA TYR A 116 4.16 10.98 -3.00
C TYR A 116 2.74 11.43 -3.35
N SER A 117 2.53 12.73 -3.63
CA SER A 117 1.19 13.26 -3.95
C SER A 117 0.66 12.69 -5.27
N GLN A 118 1.51 12.58 -6.30
CA GLN A 118 1.18 11.95 -7.57
C GLN A 118 0.86 10.45 -7.41
N SER A 119 1.65 9.74 -6.62
CA SER A 119 1.43 8.32 -6.32
C SER A 119 0.12 8.11 -5.57
N LEU A 120 -0.20 8.97 -4.60
CA LEU A 120 -1.45 8.90 -3.85
C LEU A 120 -2.67 9.23 -4.75
N ARG A 121 -2.53 10.12 -5.73
CA ARG A 121 -3.59 10.38 -6.73
C ARG A 121 -3.85 9.13 -7.56
N GLY A 122 -2.81 8.59 -8.20
CA GLY A 122 -2.91 7.37 -9.00
C GLY A 122 -3.45 6.17 -8.22
N LEU A 123 -3.10 6.07 -6.93
CA LEU A 123 -3.64 5.06 -6.01
C LEU A 123 -5.16 5.20 -5.86
N LEU A 124 -5.66 6.39 -5.51
CA LEU A 124 -7.10 6.62 -5.27
C LEU A 124 -7.93 6.48 -6.56
N GLU A 125 -7.44 7.04 -7.67
CA GLU A 125 -8.09 6.92 -8.99
C GLU A 125 -8.18 5.46 -9.45
N SER A 126 -7.07 4.73 -9.36
CA SER A 126 -7.02 3.31 -9.77
C SER A 126 -7.82 2.42 -8.81
N ALA A 127 -7.80 2.70 -7.51
CA ALA A 127 -8.60 1.96 -6.54
C ALA A 127 -10.10 2.19 -6.75
N SER A 128 -10.52 3.42 -7.05
CA SER A 128 -11.90 3.75 -7.42
C SER A 128 -12.31 3.03 -8.71
N LYS A 129 -11.55 3.22 -9.80
CA LYS A 129 -11.80 2.60 -11.12
C LYS A 129 -11.92 1.07 -11.08
N HIS A 130 -11.20 0.41 -10.18
CA HIS A 130 -11.20 -1.05 -10.05
C HIS A 130 -12.02 -1.61 -8.88
N GLY A 131 -12.88 -0.80 -8.24
CA GLY A 131 -13.74 -1.25 -7.13
C GLY A 131 -12.95 -1.78 -5.94
N ARG A 132 -11.79 -1.19 -5.66
CA ARG A 132 -10.88 -1.55 -4.58
C ARG A 132 -10.88 -0.57 -3.40
N ILE A 133 -11.62 0.53 -3.48
CA ILE A 133 -11.87 1.44 -2.36
C ILE A 133 -13.33 1.30 -1.91
N ASP A 134 -13.52 1.09 -0.62
CA ASP A 134 -14.81 1.24 0.06
C ASP A 134 -14.54 2.15 1.26
N PRO A 135 -15.04 3.39 1.29
CA PRO A 135 -14.74 4.33 2.37
C PRO A 135 -15.06 3.81 3.77
N ALA A 136 -16.03 2.90 3.92
CA ALA A 136 -16.40 2.32 5.21
C ALA A 136 -15.47 1.17 5.66
N ARG A 137 -14.65 0.61 4.76
CA ARG A 137 -13.78 -0.55 5.03
C ARG A 137 -12.30 -0.26 4.84
N GLY A 138 -11.95 0.51 3.81
CA GLY A 138 -10.57 0.84 3.43
C GLY A 138 -10.26 0.63 1.95
N ILE A 139 -8.97 0.68 1.62
CA ILE A 139 -8.43 0.38 0.29
C ILE A 139 -7.86 -1.05 0.27
N LEU A 140 -8.21 -1.83 -0.74
CA LEU A 140 -7.74 -3.20 -0.94
C LEU A 140 -6.45 -3.27 -1.77
N ILE A 141 -5.33 -3.52 -1.09
CA ILE A 141 -4.00 -3.67 -1.71
C ILE A 141 -3.65 -5.15 -1.81
N GLY A 142 -3.11 -5.58 -2.95
CA GLY A 142 -2.58 -6.93 -3.13
C GLY A 142 -3.39 -7.85 -4.06
N PRO A 143 -2.81 -9.03 -4.38
CA PRO A 143 -3.41 -10.01 -5.29
C PRO A 143 -4.72 -10.57 -4.74
N LYS A 144 -5.62 -11.03 -5.62
CA LYS A 144 -6.99 -11.45 -5.26
C LYS A 144 -7.07 -12.45 -4.09
N TRP A 145 -6.08 -13.32 -3.93
CA TRP A 145 -6.01 -14.36 -2.89
C TRP A 145 -5.45 -13.89 -1.55
N GLY A 146 -4.95 -12.65 -1.44
CA GLY A 146 -4.23 -12.15 -0.26
C GLY A 146 -4.27 -10.63 -0.20
N ARG A 147 -5.47 -10.05 -0.22
CA ARG A 147 -5.68 -8.60 -0.12
C ARG A 147 -5.57 -8.13 1.32
N VAL A 148 -4.74 -7.11 1.54
CA VAL A 148 -4.67 -6.36 2.79
C VAL A 148 -5.61 -5.16 2.70
N VAL A 149 -6.31 -4.88 3.79
CA VAL A 149 -7.18 -3.70 3.93
C VAL A 149 -6.38 -2.58 4.57
N ILE A 150 -6.25 -1.46 3.86
CA ILE A 150 -5.69 -0.21 4.39
C ILE A 150 -6.86 0.63 4.91
N PRO A 151 -7.06 0.78 6.23
CA PRO A 151 -8.20 1.50 6.78
C PRO A 151 -8.15 2.99 6.42
N ILE A 152 -9.34 3.58 6.30
CA ILE A 152 -9.53 5.02 6.12
C ILE A 152 -9.99 5.60 7.45
N VAL A 153 -9.30 6.63 7.94
CA VAL A 153 -9.58 7.29 9.21
C VAL A 153 -9.80 8.78 8.95
N THR A 154 -10.80 9.38 9.59
CA THR A 154 -11.07 10.81 9.49
C THR A 154 -10.36 11.55 10.63
N GLN A 155 -9.69 12.67 10.33
CA GLN A 155 -8.90 13.44 11.30
C GLN A 155 -9.41 14.90 11.29
N GLY A 156 -10.17 15.29 12.32
CA GLY A 156 -10.80 16.62 12.41
C GLY A 156 -11.89 16.89 11.36
N LEU A 157 -12.33 15.88 10.60
CA LEU A 157 -13.51 16.04 9.73
C LEU A 157 -14.79 15.86 10.56
N PRO A 158 -15.88 16.58 10.26
CA PRO A 158 -17.16 16.47 10.95
C PRO A 158 -17.96 15.20 10.57
N VAL A 159 -17.27 14.16 10.07
CA VAL A 159 -17.86 12.91 9.55
C VAL A 159 -16.98 11.70 9.85
N ASP A 160 -17.63 10.56 10.09
CA ASP A 160 -17.00 9.25 10.13
C ASP A 160 -16.78 8.67 8.73
N ALA A 161 -15.82 7.76 8.60
CA ALA A 161 -15.53 7.06 7.34
C ALA A 161 -16.74 6.28 6.78
N SER A 162 -17.66 5.83 7.65
CA SER A 162 -18.87 5.07 7.28
C SER A 162 -19.86 5.85 6.41
N VAL A 163 -19.98 7.17 6.63
CA VAL A 163 -20.91 8.05 5.88
C VAL A 163 -20.29 8.63 4.61
N ILE A 164 -19.02 8.36 4.32
CA ILE A 164 -18.37 8.76 3.08
C ILE A 164 -18.91 7.91 1.92
N GLU A 165 -19.29 8.58 0.83
CA GLU A 165 -19.68 7.99 -0.45
C GLU A 165 -18.45 7.76 -1.33
N ALA A 166 -17.62 8.81 -1.49
CA ALA A 166 -16.46 8.80 -2.37
C ALA A 166 -15.36 9.72 -1.86
N VAL A 167 -14.11 9.38 -2.16
CA VAL A 167 -12.93 10.24 -1.98
C VAL A 167 -12.43 10.61 -3.37
N LEU A 168 -12.52 11.89 -3.72
CA LEU A 168 -12.27 12.39 -5.07
C LEU A 168 -10.96 13.19 -5.09
N PRO A 169 -9.88 12.69 -5.71
CA PRO A 169 -8.58 13.35 -5.68
C PRO A 169 -8.56 14.63 -6.51
N ALA A 170 -7.99 15.70 -5.96
CA ALA A 170 -7.83 16.97 -6.66
C ALA A 170 -6.62 16.96 -7.62
N PRO A 171 -6.60 17.79 -8.68
CA PRO A 171 -7.63 18.77 -9.04
C PRO A 171 -8.84 18.10 -9.71
N LEU A 172 -10.04 18.48 -9.28
CA LEU A 172 -11.26 18.15 -10.00
C LEU A 172 -11.42 19.03 -11.24
N GLU A 173 -12.20 18.54 -12.20
CA GLU A 173 -12.57 19.25 -13.42
C GLU A 173 -13.12 20.65 -13.13
N GLY A 174 -12.82 21.59 -14.03
CA GLY A 174 -13.23 22.98 -13.87
C GLY A 174 -14.73 23.20 -14.14
N SER A 175 -15.31 24.18 -13.47
CA SER A 175 -16.65 24.70 -13.82
C SER A 175 -16.54 26.17 -14.19
N ALA A 176 -17.18 26.59 -15.28
CA ALA A 176 -17.25 28.00 -15.68
C ALA A 176 -17.90 28.91 -14.61
N ARG A 177 -18.62 28.32 -13.64
CA ARG A 177 -19.19 29.01 -12.49
C ARG A 177 -18.15 29.38 -11.41
N ILE A 178 -16.96 28.78 -11.45
CA ILE A 178 -15.88 29.01 -10.48
C ILE A 178 -14.71 29.68 -11.19
N THR A 179 -14.60 31.00 -11.03
CA THR A 179 -13.55 31.84 -11.62
C THR A 179 -12.23 31.84 -10.83
N ARG A 180 -12.24 31.34 -9.59
CA ARG A 180 -11.06 31.32 -8.69
C ARG A 180 -10.98 29.99 -7.93
N ARG A 181 -9.79 29.37 -7.93
CA ARG A 181 -9.47 28.25 -7.04
C ARG A 181 -8.77 28.74 -5.77
N HIS A 182 -9.10 28.14 -4.64
CA HIS A 182 -8.56 28.44 -3.32
C HIS A 182 -7.73 27.25 -2.82
N THR A 183 -6.46 27.21 -3.22
CA THR A 183 -5.54 26.11 -2.93
C THR A 183 -4.40 26.56 -2.00
N ARG A 184 -3.80 25.59 -1.31
CA ARG A 184 -2.61 25.75 -0.45
C ARG A 184 -1.63 24.64 -0.81
N CYS A 185 -0.38 24.99 -1.12
CA CYS A 185 0.69 24.02 -1.31
C CYS A 185 1.09 23.37 0.02
N GLY A 186 1.63 22.15 -0.03
CA GLY A 186 2.06 21.40 1.14
C GLY A 186 2.17 19.91 0.85
N PHE A 187 2.35 19.13 1.92
CA PHE A 187 2.37 17.68 1.90
C PHE A 187 0.96 17.08 1.84
N GLY A 188 0.84 15.85 1.34
CA GLY A 188 -0.44 15.16 1.16
C GLY A 188 -1.10 15.47 -0.18
N LEU A 189 -2.26 14.86 -0.41
CA LEU A 189 -3.06 15.09 -1.61
C LEU A 189 -4.40 15.72 -1.22
N PRO A 190 -4.74 16.94 -1.69
CA PRO A 190 -6.07 17.49 -1.49
C PRO A 190 -7.15 16.61 -2.16
N VAL A 191 -8.27 16.41 -1.47
CA VAL A 191 -9.40 15.60 -1.95
C VAL A 191 -10.73 16.27 -1.58
N ALA A 192 -11.77 16.04 -2.39
CA ALA A 192 -13.15 16.25 -1.97
C ALA A 192 -13.69 14.94 -1.39
N VAL A 193 -14.19 14.99 -0.14
CA VAL A 193 -14.84 13.86 0.52
C VAL A 193 -16.34 14.02 0.34
N ARG A 194 -16.93 13.22 -0.56
CA ARG A 194 -18.38 13.21 -0.80
C ARG A 194 -19.09 12.37 0.26
N THR A 195 -20.24 12.83 0.71
CA THR A 195 -20.97 12.26 1.86
C THR A 195 -22.34 11.72 1.44
N LYS A 196 -22.71 10.54 1.97
CA LYS A 196 -24.03 9.91 1.80
C LYS A 196 -25.12 10.63 2.60
N ALA A 197 -24.74 11.12 3.79
CA ALA A 197 -25.61 11.86 4.69
C ALA A 197 -25.61 13.35 4.33
N LYS A 198 -26.77 14.01 4.47
CA LYS A 198 -26.83 15.48 4.37
C LYS A 198 -26.21 16.09 5.63
N LEU A 199 -25.08 16.74 5.45
CA LEU A 199 -24.39 17.57 6.46
C LEU A 199 -25.20 18.83 6.79
N VAL A 200 -25.84 19.39 5.75
CA VAL A 200 -26.72 20.56 5.83
C VAL A 200 -28.09 20.19 5.29
N SER A 201 -29.13 20.45 6.07
CA SER A 201 -30.53 20.24 5.70
C SER A 201 -31.23 21.57 5.43
N GLY A 202 -32.05 21.63 4.38
CA GLY A 202 -32.86 22.80 4.03
C GLY A 202 -33.29 22.75 2.57
N GLU A 203 -34.18 23.66 2.18
CA GLU A 203 -34.69 23.80 0.80
C GLU A 203 -33.56 24.10 -0.21
N PHE A 204 -32.59 24.92 0.19
CA PHE A 204 -31.42 25.30 -0.62
C PHE A 204 -30.19 24.41 -0.40
N ALA A 205 -30.32 23.31 0.34
CA ALA A 205 -29.19 22.39 0.55
C ALA A 205 -28.90 21.63 -0.76
N PRO A 206 -27.65 21.61 -1.26
CA PRO A 206 -27.35 20.96 -2.53
C PRO A 206 -27.60 19.44 -2.43
N PRO A 207 -28.03 18.81 -3.54
CA PRO A 207 -28.43 17.39 -3.55
C PRO A 207 -27.25 16.44 -3.27
N ARG A 208 -26.02 16.88 -3.60
CA ARG A 208 -24.75 16.23 -3.26
C ARG A 208 -23.98 17.14 -2.30
N GLN A 209 -23.33 16.58 -1.30
CA GLN A 209 -22.57 17.33 -0.31
C GLN A 209 -21.19 16.73 -0.08
N SER A 210 -20.19 17.59 -0.06
CA SER A 210 -18.77 17.22 -0.03
C SER A 210 -17.97 18.19 0.85
N ILE A 211 -16.89 17.70 1.45
CA ILE A 211 -16.02 18.45 2.38
C ILE A 211 -14.60 18.47 1.83
N ALA A 212 -13.85 19.56 2.07
CA ALA A 212 -12.43 19.60 1.74
C ALA A 212 -11.64 18.77 2.75
N ALA A 213 -10.85 17.83 2.27
CA ALA A 213 -9.91 17.08 3.10
C ALA A 213 -8.54 16.99 2.39
N THR A 214 -7.56 16.48 3.13
CA THR A 214 -6.25 16.13 2.57
C THR A 214 -5.95 14.68 2.93
N ALA A 215 -5.81 13.86 1.91
CA ALA A 215 -5.45 12.45 2.03
C ALA A 215 -3.96 12.33 2.37
N VAL A 216 -3.67 11.56 3.43
CA VAL A 216 -2.32 11.25 3.90
C VAL A 216 -2.24 9.76 4.23
N LEU A 217 -1.54 9.01 3.39
CA LEU A 217 -1.23 7.60 3.61
C LEU A 217 0.00 7.48 4.53
N ARG A 218 -0.24 7.33 5.85
CA ARG A 218 0.82 7.05 6.82
C ARG A 218 1.21 5.59 6.76
N PHE A 219 2.50 5.30 6.70
CA PHE A 219 3.03 3.94 6.76
C PHE A 219 3.51 3.61 8.17
N SER A 220 3.21 2.39 8.63
CA SER A 220 3.81 1.80 9.83
C SER A 220 5.27 1.47 9.52
N ILE A 221 6.22 2.02 10.28
CA ILE A 221 7.66 1.90 9.99
C ILE A 221 8.31 0.82 10.87
N PRO A 222 8.84 -0.25 10.25
CA PRO A 222 9.93 -1.03 10.81
C PRO A 222 11.16 -0.92 9.90
N LEU A 223 12.01 0.09 10.14
CA LEU A 223 13.34 0.15 9.55
C LEU A 223 14.25 -0.84 10.28
N ASP A 224 14.68 -1.89 9.57
CA ASP A 224 15.94 -2.66 9.75
C ASP A 224 15.96 -4.00 8.97
N LYS A 225 14.88 -4.34 8.25
CA LYS A 225 14.89 -5.48 7.31
C LYS A 225 14.42 -5.02 5.92
N PRO A 226 15.02 -5.51 4.82
CA PRO A 226 14.53 -5.22 3.48
C PRO A 226 13.06 -5.62 3.37
N ASN A 227 12.22 -4.74 2.81
CA ASN A 227 10.77 -4.89 2.80
C ASN A 227 10.33 -6.23 2.17
N LYS A 228 10.04 -7.22 3.02
CA LYS A 228 9.50 -8.52 2.61
C LYS A 228 8.04 -8.47 2.13
N LEU A 229 7.50 -7.31 1.77
CA LEU A 229 6.32 -7.23 0.91
C LEU A 229 6.59 -7.83 -0.49
N SER A 230 7.85 -7.97 -0.89
CA SER A 230 8.27 -8.78 -2.04
C SER A 230 8.22 -10.30 -1.81
N GLU A 231 8.10 -10.76 -0.56
CA GLU A 231 8.09 -12.20 -0.20
C GLU A 231 6.81 -12.65 0.53
N LEU A 232 5.97 -11.74 1.02
CA LEU A 232 4.74 -12.05 1.78
C LEU A 232 3.56 -12.53 0.91
N VAL A 233 3.83 -13.42 -0.04
CA VAL A 233 2.83 -14.33 -0.62
C VAL A 233 2.57 -15.53 0.31
N GLY A 234 3.33 -15.65 1.41
CA GLY A 234 3.09 -16.65 2.46
C GLY A 234 3.26 -16.12 3.89
N LEU A 235 2.52 -16.76 4.80
CA LEU A 235 2.56 -16.66 6.28
C LEU A 235 1.83 -15.46 6.91
N ALA A 236 0.60 -15.74 7.36
CA ALA A 236 -0.25 -14.84 8.14
C ALA A 236 0.31 -14.58 9.55
N HIS A 237 0.43 -13.29 9.94
CA HIS A 237 0.66 -12.85 11.31
C HIS A 237 -0.13 -11.54 11.59
N ALA A 238 -1.12 -11.64 12.48
CA ALA A 238 -1.95 -10.63 13.16
C ALA A 238 -1.96 -9.14 12.71
N ASP A 239 -3.12 -8.72 12.19
CA ASP A 239 -3.93 -7.52 12.53
C ASP A 239 -3.36 -6.08 12.53
N VAL A 240 -2.08 -5.82 12.31
CA VAL A 240 -1.60 -4.43 12.12
C VAL A 240 -1.50 -4.10 10.64
N SER A 241 -2.39 -3.22 10.16
CA SER A 241 -2.32 -2.71 8.78
C SER A 241 -0.96 -2.04 8.51
N PRO A 242 -0.30 -2.31 7.36
CA PRO A 242 1.01 -1.72 7.03
C PRO A 242 0.93 -0.20 6.78
N ALA A 243 -0.26 0.33 6.55
CA ALA A 243 -0.51 1.76 6.41
C ALA A 243 -1.93 2.14 6.89
N VAL A 244 -2.18 3.43 7.06
CA VAL A 244 -3.50 4.02 7.34
C VAL A 244 -3.67 5.23 6.42
N LEU A 245 -4.83 5.36 5.76
CA LEU A 245 -5.16 6.57 5.02
C LEU A 245 -5.93 7.53 5.92
N ASP A 246 -5.27 8.58 6.40
CA ASP A 246 -5.95 9.67 7.08
C ASP A 246 -6.56 10.64 6.07
N LEU A 247 -7.82 11.01 6.28
CA LEU A 247 -8.50 12.12 5.63
C LEU A 247 -8.53 13.28 6.63
N ALA A 248 -7.55 14.17 6.54
CA ALA A 248 -7.38 15.28 7.47
C ALA A 248 -8.16 16.52 7.02
N ASN A 249 -8.79 17.22 7.97
CA ASN A 249 -9.40 18.53 7.74
C ASN A 249 -8.32 19.62 7.62
N PRO A 250 -8.09 20.25 6.45
CA PRO A 250 -7.03 21.24 6.25
C PRO A 250 -7.29 22.61 6.88
N VAL A 251 -8.48 22.82 7.46
CA VAL A 251 -8.81 24.03 8.26
C VAL A 251 -8.31 23.86 9.69
N GLU A 252 -8.58 22.71 10.31
CA GLU A 252 -8.16 22.40 11.69
C GLU A 252 -6.70 21.94 11.77
N ILE A 253 -6.28 21.11 10.82
CA ILE A 253 -4.94 20.49 10.80
C ILE A 253 -4.08 21.23 9.76
N ALA A 254 -3.29 22.20 10.23
CA ALA A 254 -2.42 22.99 9.35
C ALA A 254 -1.12 22.26 8.94
N ARG A 255 -0.68 21.24 9.69
CA ARG A 255 0.61 20.53 9.49
C ARG A 255 0.52 19.04 9.83
N VAL A 256 1.33 18.23 9.15
CA VAL A 256 1.53 16.80 9.44
C VAL A 256 2.98 16.56 9.88
N GLN A 257 3.15 15.72 10.91
CA GLN A 257 4.44 15.29 11.42
C GLN A 257 4.95 14.08 10.60
N ILE A 258 6.17 14.18 10.05
CA ILE A 258 6.89 13.07 9.41
C ILE A 258 8.33 13.10 9.92
N GLY A 259 8.77 12.03 10.58
CA GLY A 259 10.04 12.02 11.31
C GLY A 259 10.09 13.16 12.33
N SER A 260 11.16 13.96 12.29
CA SER A 260 11.35 15.16 13.10
C SER A 260 10.58 16.40 12.62
N ILE A 261 10.09 16.44 11.37
CA ILE A 261 9.58 17.67 10.73
C ILE A 261 8.05 17.78 10.67
N LYS A 262 7.56 19.02 10.78
CA LYS A 262 6.16 19.42 10.60
C LYS A 262 5.96 20.06 9.23
N ASN A 263 5.54 19.27 8.26
CA ASN A 263 5.24 19.74 6.91
C ASN A 263 3.86 20.43 6.86
N PRO A 264 3.70 21.58 6.15
CA PRO A 264 2.39 22.19 5.95
C PRO A 264 1.48 21.24 5.17
N LEU A 265 0.20 21.15 5.55
CA LEU A 265 -0.76 20.29 4.87
C LEU A 265 -1.30 20.98 3.61
N ALA A 266 -1.21 20.31 2.46
CA ALA A 266 -1.82 20.78 1.22
C ALA A 266 -3.34 20.97 1.39
N ALA A 267 -3.97 21.84 0.59
CA ALA A 267 -5.42 22.00 0.60
C ALA A 267 -5.97 22.46 -0.76
N ASP A 268 -7.20 22.07 -1.06
CA ASP A 268 -8.04 22.64 -2.13
C ASP A 268 -9.44 22.85 -1.55
N PHE A 269 -9.72 24.09 -1.13
CA PHE A 269 -11.02 24.49 -0.58
C PHE A 269 -12.08 24.67 -1.68
N THR A 270 -11.69 24.60 -2.95
CA THR A 270 -12.58 24.70 -4.12
C THR A 270 -13.02 23.33 -4.63
N ALA A 271 -12.25 22.27 -4.41
CA ALA A 271 -12.60 20.90 -4.81
C ALA A 271 -14.02 20.47 -4.37
N PRO A 272 -14.51 20.74 -3.14
CA PRO A 272 -15.88 20.35 -2.77
C PRO A 272 -16.95 21.09 -3.56
N LEU A 273 -16.72 22.37 -3.87
CA LEU A 273 -17.64 23.18 -4.69
C LEU A 273 -17.69 22.66 -6.13
N LEU A 274 -16.56 22.21 -6.68
CA LEU A 274 -16.51 21.57 -7.99
C LEU A 274 -17.29 20.24 -8.00
N ASP A 275 -17.14 19.39 -6.98
CA ASP A 275 -17.91 18.14 -6.89
C ASP A 275 -19.41 18.38 -6.71
N MET A 276 -19.83 19.40 -5.95
CA MET A 276 -21.25 19.78 -5.82
C MET A 276 -21.88 20.31 -7.12
N LEU A 277 -21.05 20.74 -8.09
CA LEU A 277 -21.48 21.33 -9.37
C LEU A 277 -21.43 20.35 -10.55
N ALA A 278 -20.93 19.12 -10.35
CA ALA A 278 -20.70 18.11 -11.39
C ALA A 278 -21.86 17.11 -11.56
#